data_AF-A0A8D8SJ29-F1
#
_entry.id   AF-A0A8D8SJ29-F1
#
_cell.length_a   1.000
_cell.length_b   1.000
_cell.length_c   1.000
_cell.angle_alpha   90.00
_cell.angle_beta   90.00
_cell.angle_gamma   90.00
#
_symmetry.space_group_name_H-M   'P 1'
#
loop_
_entity.id
_entity.type
_entity.pdbx_description
1 polymer ?
#
loop_
_entity_poly.entity_id
_entity_poly.type
_entity_poly.pdbx_seq_one_letter_code
_entity_poly.pdbx_strand_id
1 'polypeptide(L)'
;CGVQMHTGYDDLNELMKTSQDLAFTIELLQVESASEYEHESWQLTEAEKLDSIPTLKHEGNTLYRTGNIQGALEKYRTALGYLEQLMLKEKPNDEEGTRLNQMKNYPSSDDRPSKGL
;
A
#
# COMPACT_ATOMS: atom_id res chain seq x y z
N CYS A 1 37.35 -5.73 -5.82
CA CYS A 1 36.67 -4.83 -4.87
C CYS A 1 35.51 -5.62 -4.25
N GLY A 2 35.75 -6.35 -3.17
CA GLY A 2 34.75 -7.26 -2.58
C GLY A 2 33.85 -6.48 -1.64
N VAL A 3 32.64 -6.13 -2.08
CA VAL A 3 31.63 -5.58 -1.16
C VAL A 3 31.14 -6.74 -0.31
N GLN A 4 31.42 -6.69 0.99
CA GLN A 4 30.93 -7.69 1.92
C GLN A 4 29.42 -7.47 2.08
N MET A 5 28.63 -8.36 1.49
CA MET A 5 27.17 -8.31 1.53
C MET A 5 26.71 -8.72 2.93
N HIS A 6 26.24 -7.74 3.71
CA HIS A 6 25.70 -7.92 5.05
C HIS A 6 24.18 -7.77 4.99
N THR A 7 23.45 -8.78 5.44
CA THR A 7 21.98 -8.87 5.35
C THR A 7 21.25 -8.17 6.51
N GLY A 8 21.97 -7.70 7.53
CA GLY A 8 21.37 -7.26 8.79
C GLY A 8 21.04 -8.40 9.77
N TYR A 9 21.22 -9.66 9.36
CA TYR A 9 20.93 -10.85 10.17
C TYR A 9 22.17 -11.75 10.23
N ASP A 10 22.70 -11.98 11.43
CA ASP A 10 23.99 -12.67 11.63
C ASP A 10 23.98 -14.12 11.14
N ASP A 11 22.85 -14.81 11.30
CA ASP A 11 22.62 -16.16 10.81
C ASP A 11 22.65 -16.24 9.29
N LEU A 12 22.01 -15.30 8.59
CA LEU A 12 22.06 -15.22 7.13
C LEU A 12 23.45 -14.82 6.63
N ASN A 13 24.16 -13.93 7.34
CA ASN A 13 25.55 -13.61 7.02
C ASN A 13 26.44 -14.84 7.12
N GLU A 14 26.23 -15.69 8.13
CA GLU A 14 26.91 -16.97 8.26
C GLU A 14 26.57 -17.93 7.14
N LEU A 15 25.28 -18.07 6.80
CA LEU A 15 24.81 -18.91 5.71
C LEU A 15 25.44 -18.51 4.36
N MET A 16 25.73 -17.22 4.15
CA MET A 16 26.36 -16.72 2.92
C MET A 16 27.89 -16.88 2.88
N LYS A 17 28.57 -17.18 4.00
CA LYS A 17 30.04 -17.37 4.00
C LYS A 17 30.48 -18.54 3.14
N THR A 18 29.63 -19.56 3.02
CA THR A 18 29.90 -20.77 2.26
C THR A 18 28.74 -21.05 1.33
N SER A 19 29.00 -21.16 0.03
CA SER A 19 27.99 -21.60 -0.92
C SER A 19 27.57 -23.03 -0.56
N GLN A 20 26.29 -23.21 -0.27
CA GLN A 20 25.70 -24.49 0.07
C GLN A 20 24.34 -24.62 -0.62
N ASP A 21 23.97 -25.85 -0.96
CA ASP A 21 22.66 -26.13 -1.54
C ASP A 21 21.57 -25.89 -0.49
N LEU A 22 20.52 -25.17 -0.87
CA LEU A 22 19.37 -24.90 -0.02
C LEU A 22 18.19 -25.75 -0.46
N ALA A 23 17.57 -26.43 0.49
CA ALA A 23 16.35 -27.19 0.29
C ALA A 23 15.20 -26.53 1.06
N PHE A 24 14.11 -26.23 0.36
CA PHE A 24 12.91 -25.68 0.95
C PHE A 24 11.73 -26.62 0.68
N THR A 25 10.91 -26.82 1.69
CA THR A 25 9.61 -27.49 1.54
C THR A 25 8.54 -26.40 1.54
N ILE A 26 7.80 -26.29 0.45
CA ILE A 26 6.70 -25.33 0.32
C ILE A 26 5.40 -26.12 0.42
N GLU A 27 4.54 -25.71 1.35
CA GLU A 27 3.20 -26.27 1.53
C GLU A 27 2.16 -25.29 1.01
N LEU A 28 1.26 -25.76 0.14
CA LEU A 28 0.15 -24.97 -0.38
C LEU A 28 -1.04 -25.06 0.58
N LEU A 29 -1.35 -23.96 1.27
CA LEU A 29 -2.42 -23.91 2.26
C LEU A 29 -3.80 -23.66 1.63
N GLN A 30 -3.89 -22.73 0.67
CA GLN A 30 -5.13 -22.30 0.03
C GLN A 30 -4.87 -21.79 -1.39
N VAL A 31 -5.87 -21.91 -2.27
CA VAL A 31 -5.88 -21.32 -3.61
C VAL A 31 -7.06 -20.38 -3.72
N GLU A 32 -6.82 -19.12 -4.05
CA GLU A 32 -7.84 -18.09 -4.25
C GLU A 32 -8.01 -17.79 -5.74
N SER A 33 -9.22 -17.41 -6.16
CA SER A 33 -9.42 -16.93 -7.52
C SER A 33 -8.71 -15.60 -7.72
N ALA A 34 -8.23 -15.31 -8.94
CA ALA A 34 -7.58 -14.02 -9.22
C ALA A 34 -8.49 -12.80 -8.90
N SER A 35 -9.81 -13.01 -8.88
CA SER A 35 -10.81 -12.01 -8.45
C SER A 35 -10.96 -11.87 -6.94
N GLU A 36 -10.60 -12.88 -6.16
CA GLU A 36 -10.64 -12.87 -4.69
C GLU A 36 -9.30 -12.43 -4.09
N TYR A 37 -8.23 -12.46 -4.88
CA TYR A 37 -6.90 -12.07 -4.45
C TYR A 37 -6.78 -10.54 -4.31
N GLU A 38 -6.82 -10.05 -3.07
CA GLU A 38 -6.50 -8.66 -2.75
C GLU A 38 -4.97 -8.49 -2.84
N HIS A 39 -4.50 -7.77 -3.86
CA HIS A 39 -3.07 -7.58 -4.07
C HIS A 39 -2.46 -6.85 -2.87
N GLU A 40 -1.38 -7.40 -2.33
CA GLU A 40 -0.67 -6.71 -1.27
C GLU A 40 -0.03 -5.41 -1.79
N SER A 41 0.14 -4.45 -0.88
CA SER A 41 0.64 -3.11 -1.22
C SER A 41 1.99 -3.09 -1.94
N TRP A 42 2.81 -4.14 -1.80
CA TRP A 42 4.10 -4.28 -2.47
C TRP A 42 4.02 -4.88 -3.87
N GLN A 43 2.89 -5.50 -4.22
CA GLN A 43 2.65 -6.11 -5.53
C GLN A 43 2.07 -5.12 -6.53
N LEU A 44 1.45 -4.05 -6.05
CA LEU A 44 0.86 -3.00 -6.89
C LEU A 44 1.93 -2.09 -7.50
N THR A 45 1.80 -1.84 -8.81
CA THR A 45 2.51 -0.78 -9.51
C THR A 45 2.05 0.61 -9.03
N GLU A 46 2.83 1.64 -9.37
CA GLU A 46 2.48 3.02 -9.02
C GLU A 46 1.15 3.47 -9.63
N ALA A 47 0.88 3.07 -10.87
CA ALA A 47 -0.38 3.36 -11.55
C ALA A 47 -1.56 2.66 -10.85
N GLU A 48 -1.42 1.38 -10.50
CA GLU A 48 -2.48 0.64 -9.79
C GLU A 48 -2.74 1.22 -8.39
N LYS A 49 -1.68 1.66 -7.68
CA LYS A 49 -1.84 2.39 -6.42
C LYS A 49 -2.62 3.68 -6.63
N LEU A 50 -2.26 4.46 -7.65
CA LEU A 50 -2.93 5.71 -7.96
C LEU A 50 -4.42 5.50 -8.26
N ASP A 51 -4.74 4.49 -9.06
CA ASP A 51 -6.11 4.15 -9.46
C ASP A 51 -6.94 3.57 -8.31
N SER A 52 -6.31 2.92 -7.33
CA SER A 52 -6.99 2.35 -6.16
C SER A 52 -7.39 3.40 -5.10
N ILE A 53 -6.69 4.53 -5.02
CA ILE A 53 -6.90 5.56 -3.97
C ILE A 53 -8.36 6.07 -3.95
N PRO A 54 -8.99 6.45 -5.08
CA PRO A 54 -10.39 6.86 -5.10
C PRO A 54 -11.34 5.77 -4.61
N THR A 55 -11.09 4.51 -4.97
CA THR A 55 -11.90 3.35 -4.58
C THR A 55 -11.81 3.11 -3.07
N LEU A 56 -10.59 3.05 -2.52
CA LEU A 56 -10.36 2.88 -1.07
C LEU A 56 -11.03 3.99 -0.26
N LYS A 57 -10.96 5.23 -0.75
CA LYS A 57 -11.62 6.37 -0.13
C LYS A 57 -13.15 6.23 -0.15
N HIS A 58 -13.72 5.80 -1.28
CA HIS A 58 -15.15 5.58 -1.41
C HIS A 58 -15.66 4.43 -0.51
N GLU A 59 -14.91 3.33 -0.43
CA GLU A 59 -15.17 2.23 0.51
C GLU A 59 -15.12 2.70 1.95
N GLY A 60 -14.10 3.48 2.32
CA GLY A 60 -13.99 4.09 3.64
C GLY A 60 -15.18 4.97 3.99
N ASN A 61 -15.64 5.81 3.06
CA ASN A 61 -16.83 6.64 3.23
C ASN A 61 -18.09 5.80 3.44
N THR A 62 -18.24 4.71 2.70
CA THR A 62 -19.37 3.80 2.81
C THR A 62 -19.39 3.15 4.20
N LEU A 63 -18.25 2.59 4.63
CA LEU A 63 -18.09 1.98 5.94
C LEU A 63 -18.38 2.99 7.07
N TYR A 64 -17.88 4.22 6.94
CA TYR A 64 -18.12 5.29 7.90
C TYR A 64 -19.61 5.61 8.03
N ARG A 65 -20.33 5.77 6.91
CA ARG A 65 -21.78 6.02 6.90
C ARG A 65 -22.59 4.87 7.50
N THR A 66 -22.11 3.63 7.35
CA THR A 66 -22.74 2.45 7.96
C THR A 66 -22.36 2.24 9.45
N GLY A 67 -21.56 3.13 10.03
CA GLY A 67 -21.13 3.06 11.43
C GLY A 67 -19.94 2.13 11.70
N ASN A 68 -19.37 1.49 10.68
CA ASN A 68 -18.15 0.70 10.81
C ASN A 68 -16.91 1.60 10.75
N ILE A 69 -16.64 2.26 11.88
CA ILE A 69 -15.54 3.24 11.99
C ILE A 69 -14.17 2.59 11.83
N GLN A 70 -13.97 1.37 12.35
CA GLN A 70 -12.68 0.68 12.24
C GLN A 70 -12.37 0.29 10.80
N GLY A 71 -13.34 -0.30 10.08
CA GLY A 71 -13.15 -0.62 8.67
C GLY A 71 -12.92 0.62 7.81
N ALA A 72 -13.63 1.72 8.09
CA ALA A 72 -13.40 2.99 7.40
C ALA A 72 -11.98 3.51 7.62
N LEU A 73 -11.51 3.47 8.87
CA LEU A 73 -10.18 3.92 9.25
C LEU A 73 -9.08 3.12 8.54
N GLU A 74 -9.22 1.80 8.46
CA GLU A 74 -8.28 0.95 7.72
C GLU A 74 -8.22 1.34 6.24
N LYS A 75 -9.36 1.50 5.57
CA LYS A 75 -9.41 1.90 4.15
C LYS A 75 -8.78 3.28 3.92
N TYR A 76 -9.03 4.25 4.79
CA TYR A 76 -8.38 5.57 4.71
C TYR A 76 -6.87 5.51 4.97
N ARG A 77 -6.42 4.69 5.94
CA ARG A 77 -4.99 4.50 6.21
C ARG A 77 -4.27 3.93 4.99
N THR A 78 -4.85 2.92 4.34
CA THR A 78 -4.27 2.34 3.12
C THR A 78 -4.17 3.38 2.01
N ALA A 79 -5.24 4.14 1.75
CA ALA A 79 -5.25 5.19 0.73
C ALA A 79 -4.19 6.28 0.99
N LEU A 80 -4.06 6.73 2.24
CA LEU A 80 -3.04 7.69 2.65
C LEU A 80 -1.62 7.13 2.51
N GLY A 81 -1.42 5.87 2.88
CA GLY A 81 -0.14 5.19 2.71
C GLY A 81 0.31 5.13 1.25
N TYR A 82 -0.62 4.88 0.32
CA TYR A 82 -0.31 4.90 -1.13
C TYR A 82 0.03 6.29 -1.62
N LEU A 83 -0.74 7.32 -1.22
CA LEU A 83 -0.43 8.71 -1.54
C LEU A 83 0.96 9.10 -1.06
N GLU A 84 1.30 8.77 0.19
CA GLU A 84 2.60 9.11 0.77
C GLU A 84 3.76 8.41 0.05
N GLN A 85 3.61 7.14 -0.32
CA GLN A 85 4.61 6.42 -1.10
C GLN A 85 4.83 7.02 -2.49
N LEU A 86 3.75 7.41 -3.18
CA LEU A 86 3.84 8.06 -4.49
C LEU A 86 4.51 9.44 -4.37
N MET A 87 4.13 10.24 -3.36
CA MET A 87 4.72 11.55 -3.11
C MET A 87 6.21 11.52 -2.78
N LEU A 88 6.75 10.43 -2.22
CA LEU A 88 8.19 10.27 -1.98
C LEU A 88 9.02 10.17 -3.26
N LYS A 89 8.40 9.76 -4.38
CA LYS A 89 9.06 9.61 -5.68
C LYS A 89 8.94 10.85 -6.55
N GLU A 90 7.91 11.66 -6.31
CA GLU A 90 7.66 12.88 -7.06
C GLU A 90 8.45 14.09 -6.55
N LYS A 91 8.79 14.99 -7.47
CA LYS A 91 9.39 16.28 -7.10
C LYS A 91 8.33 17.17 -6.44
N PRO A 92 8.65 17.81 -5.29
CA PRO A 92 7.77 18.79 -4.70
C PRO A 92 7.48 19.93 -5.70
N ASN A 93 6.21 20.26 -5.90
CA ASN A 93 5.70 21.31 -6.81
C ASN A 93 5.79 21.01 -8.32
N ASP A 94 6.11 19.79 -8.74
CA ASP A 94 5.82 19.36 -10.11
C ASP A 94 4.30 19.16 -10.30
N GLU A 95 3.82 19.10 -11.54
CA GLU A 95 2.39 18.94 -11.84
C GLU A 95 1.81 17.69 -11.15
N GLU A 96 2.55 16.59 -11.19
CA GLU A 96 2.18 15.31 -10.59
C GLU A 96 2.22 15.34 -9.06
N GLY A 97 3.29 15.89 -8.47
CA GLY A 97 3.39 16.10 -7.01
C GLY A 97 2.31 17.04 -6.47
N THR A 98 1.94 18.07 -7.23
CA THR A 98 0.86 19.01 -6.88
C THR A 98 -0.49 18.29 -6.93
N ARG A 99 -0.73 17.44 -7.93
CA ARG A 99 -1.94 16.62 -8.05
C ARG A 99 -2.10 15.64 -6.87
N LEU A 100 -1.04 14.94 -6.50
CA LEU A 100 -1.06 14.03 -5.34
C LEU A 100 -1.33 14.80 -4.02
N ASN A 101 -0.72 15.98 -3.87
CA ASN A 101 -0.96 16.82 -2.70
C ASN A 101 -2.40 17.36 -2.65
N GLN A 102 -3.03 17.65 -3.80
CA GLN A 102 -4.45 17.99 -3.86
C GLN A 102 -5.33 16.81 -3.43
N MET A 103 -5.03 15.59 -3.90
CA MET A 103 -5.76 14.37 -3.49
C MET A 103 -5.69 14.11 -1.99
N LYS A 104 -4.55 14.42 -1.35
CA LYS A 104 -4.37 14.32 0.10
C LYS A 104 -5.18 15.37 0.88
N ASN A 105 -5.22 16.61 0.39
CA ASN A 105 -5.73 17.76 1.16
C ASN A 105 -7.19 18.13 0.87
N TYR A 106 -7.75 17.78 -0.30
CA TYR A 106 -9.11 18.14 -0.66
C TYR A 106 -10.06 16.93 -0.61
N PRO A 107 -11.07 16.94 0.28
CA PRO A 107 -12.18 16.01 0.16
C PRO A 107 -12.93 16.25 -1.16
N SER A 108 -13.27 15.16 -1.83
CA SER A 108 -14.17 15.16 -2.99
C SER A 108 -15.52 15.73 -2.51
N SER A 109 -16.28 16.36 -3.41
CA SER A 109 -17.57 16.98 -3.08
C SER A 109 -18.54 16.06 -2.34
N ASP A 110 -18.42 14.74 -2.57
CA ASP A 110 -19.23 13.67 -1.99
C ASP A 110 -18.81 13.27 -0.56
N ASP A 111 -17.65 13.72 -0.09
CA ASP A 111 -17.12 13.46 1.26
C ASP A 111 -17.62 14.48 2.29
N ARG A 112 -18.32 15.54 1.84
CA ARG A 112 -18.91 16.49 2.78
C ARG A 112 -19.94 15.72 3.61
N PRO A 113 -19.81 15.67 4.95
CA PRO A 113 -20.85 15.12 5.78
C PRO A 113 -22.14 15.87 5.41
N SER A 114 -23.15 15.12 4.98
CA SER A 114 -24.51 15.64 4.87
C SER A 114 -24.79 16.26 6.22
N LYS A 115 -24.85 17.60 6.28
CA LYS A 115 -25.15 18.32 7.51
C LYS A 115 -26.42 17.69 8.09
N GLY A 116 -26.26 16.91 9.15
CA GLY A 116 -27.38 16.46 9.95
C GLY A 116 -28.05 17.71 10.47
N LEU A 117 -29.28 17.95 10.01
CA LEU A 117 -30.25 18.79 10.68
C LEU A 117 -30.65 18.14 12.00
#